data_AF-X0T8R8-F1
#
_entry.id   AF-X0T8R8-F1
#
_cell.length_a   1.000
_cell.length_b   1.000
_cell.length_c   1.000
_cell.angle_alpha   90.00
_cell.angle_beta   90.00
_cell.angle_gamma   90.00
#
_symmetry.space_group_name_H-M   'P 1'
#
loop_
_entity.id
_entity.type
_entity.pdbx_description
1 polymer ?
#
loop_
_entity_poly.entity_id
_entity_poly.type
_entity_poly.pdbx_seq_one_letter_code
_entity_poly.pdbx_strand_id
1 'polypeptide(L)'
;MAKDKAYGASVFVLSVLIILYYTYWAVIIEIIPTLPATFPFNFIPLLPSQWAYILPIWIAVVGIFSIAAWVGWTMMTTPPPAPIEEPVESTE
;
A
#
# COMPACT_ATOMS: atom_id res chain seq x y z
N MET A 1 3.66 18.38 16.74
CA MET A 1 4.60 17.27 16.60
C MET A 1 3.91 15.90 16.52
N ALA A 2 2.95 15.54 17.38
CA ALA A 2 2.26 14.24 17.30
C ALA A 2 1.32 14.09 16.09
N LYS A 3 0.77 15.20 15.57
CA LYS A 3 -0.20 15.20 14.46
C LYS A 3 0.42 14.71 13.16
N ASP A 4 1.63 15.18 12.83
CA ASP A 4 2.34 14.84 11.60
C ASP A 4 2.78 13.36 11.61
N LYS A 5 3.20 12.88 12.78
CA LYS A 5 3.51 11.47 13.02
C LYS A 5 2.27 10.56 12.97
N ALA A 6 1.12 11.05 13.43
CA ALA A 6 -0.15 10.31 13.38
C ALA A 6 -0.62 10.08 11.93
N TYR A 7 -0.43 11.07 11.04
CA TYR A 7 -0.72 10.89 9.62
C TYR A 7 0.18 9.83 8.98
N GLY A 8 1.50 9.87 9.22
CA GLY A 8 2.42 8.83 8.74
C GLY A 8 2.07 7.42 9.24
N ALA A 9 1.73 7.29 10.53
CA ALA A 9 1.30 6.03 11.12
C ALA A 9 -0.03 5.52 10.51
N SER A 10 -0.99 6.41 10.29
CA SER A 10 -2.29 6.03 9.70
C SER A 10 -2.14 5.49 8.27
N VAL A 11 -1.28 6.10 7.45
CA VAL A 11 -1.01 5.68 6.07
C VAL A 11 -0.29 4.33 6.06
N PHE A 12 0.66 4.12 6.96
CA PHE A 12 1.36 2.84 7.10
C PHE A 12 0.42 1.70 7.50
N VAL A 13 -0.43 1.90 8.51
CA VAL A 13 -1.36 0.87 8.96
C VAL A 13 -2.38 0.55 7.87
N LEU A 14 -2.93 1.57 7.22
CA LEU A 14 -3.92 1.41 6.16
C LEU A 14 -3.35 0.63 4.97
N SER A 15 -2.13 0.95 4.52
CA SER A 15 -1.51 0.27 3.38
C SER A 15 -1.22 -1.21 3.69
N VAL A 16 -0.74 -1.52 4.90
CA VAL A 16 -0.52 -2.91 5.34
C VAL A 16 -1.84 -3.68 5.38
N LEU A 17 -2.90 -3.09 5.93
CA LEU A 17 -4.22 -3.73 5.96
C LEU A 17 -4.77 -4.03 4.57
N ILE A 18 -4.60 -3.10 3.62
CA ILE A 18 -5.05 -3.31 2.23
C ILE A 18 -4.23 -4.41 1.56
N ILE A 19 -2.92 -4.47 1.76
CA ILE A 19 -2.07 -5.55 1.26
C ILE A 19 -2.53 -6.91 1.80
N LEU A 20 -2.78 -7.01 3.11
CA LEU A 20 -3.22 -8.25 3.75
C LEU A 20 -4.59 -8.68 3.24
N TYR A 21 -5.57 -7.76 3.21
CA TYR A 21 -6.91 -8.02 2.71
C TYR A 21 -6.91 -8.46 1.24
N TYR A 22 -6.19 -7.71 0.39
CA TYR A 22 -6.13 -8.00 -1.04
C TYR A 22 -5.40 -9.31 -1.34
N THR A 23 -4.32 -9.61 -0.61
CA THR A 23 -3.60 -10.89 -0.75
C THR A 23 -4.47 -12.06 -0.28
N TYR A 24 -5.20 -11.90 0.82
CA TYR A 24 -6.16 -12.90 1.27
C TYR A 24 -7.26 -13.15 0.22
N TRP A 25 -7.87 -12.09 -0.31
CA TRP A 25 -8.93 -12.19 -1.30
C TRP A 25 -8.45 -12.75 -2.66
N ALA A 26 -7.32 -12.26 -3.18
CA ALA A 26 -6.86 -12.59 -4.53
C ALA A 26 -6.09 -13.92 -4.63
N VAL A 27 -5.36 -14.30 -3.58
CA VAL A 27 -4.44 -15.45 -3.63
C VAL A 27 -4.93 -16.60 -2.76
N ILE A 28 -5.37 -16.34 -1.53
CA ILE A 28 -5.73 -17.42 -0.59
C ILE A 28 -7.08 -18.07 -0.95
N ILE A 29 -8.07 -17.29 -1.38
CA ILE A 29 -9.38 -17.82 -1.82
C ILE A 29 -9.23 -18.72 -3.06
N GLU A 30 -8.38 -18.34 -4.03
CA GLU A 30 -8.21 -19.10 -5.28
C GLU A 30 -7.31 -20.34 -5.12
N ILE A 31 -6.41 -20.37 -4.12
CA ILE A 31 -5.56 -21.55 -3.83
C ILE A 31 -6.32 -22.60 -3.00
N ILE A 32 -7.24 -22.20 -2.13
CA ILE A 32 -7.99 -23.11 -1.25
C ILE A 32 -9.49 -22.99 -1.60
N PRO A 33 -10.01 -23.80 -2.55
CA PRO A 33 -11.31 -23.60 -3.19
C PRO A 33 -12.53 -23.99 -2.33
N THR A 34 -12.44 -23.82 -1.01
CA THR A 34 -13.48 -24.21 -0.05
C THR A 34 -14.59 -23.17 0.13
N LEU A 35 -14.54 -22.05 -0.60
CA LEU A 35 -15.58 -21.02 -0.65
C LEU A 35 -15.94 -20.72 -2.12
N PRO A 36 -17.20 -20.86 -2.55
CA PRO A 36 -17.60 -20.54 -3.92
C PRO A 36 -17.55 -19.03 -4.14
N ALA A 37 -16.45 -18.52 -4.68
CA ALA A 37 -16.32 -17.14 -5.15
C ALA A 37 -16.89 -17.03 -6.57
N THR A 38 -18.20 -17.16 -6.74
CA THR A 38 -18.86 -16.89 -8.03
C THR A 38 -18.98 -15.39 -8.24
N PHE A 39 -17.96 -14.76 -8.86
CA PHE A 39 -18.04 -13.39 -9.37
C PHE A 39 -18.71 -13.35 -10.78
N PRO A 40 -19.49 -12.30 -11.09
CA PRO A 40 -20.36 -12.27 -12.27
C PRO A 40 -19.70 -11.87 -13.60
N PHE A 41 -18.36 -11.72 -13.68
CA PHE A 41 -17.65 -11.26 -14.88
C PHE A 41 -16.90 -12.38 -15.64
N ASN A 42 -17.41 -13.61 -15.63
CA ASN A 42 -16.82 -14.76 -16.32
C ASN A 42 -17.11 -14.71 -17.84
N PHE A 43 -16.56 -13.71 -18.56
CA PHE A 43 -16.84 -13.48 -19.98
C PHE A 43 -15.95 -14.28 -20.95
N ILE A 44 -14.99 -15.10 -20.46
CA ILE A 44 -14.07 -15.88 -21.31
C ILE A 44 -13.92 -17.31 -20.75
N PRO A 45 -14.58 -18.33 -21.32
CA PRO A 45 -14.70 -19.64 -20.68
C PRO A 45 -13.60 -20.66 -21.06
N LEU A 46 -12.40 -20.27 -21.51
CA LEU A 46 -11.53 -21.25 -22.19
C LEU A 46 -10.02 -21.30 -21.86
N LEU A 47 -9.59 -20.91 -20.66
CA LEU A 47 -8.23 -21.19 -20.17
C LEU A 47 -8.26 -21.34 -18.63
N PRO A 48 -7.31 -22.04 -17.99
CA PRO A 48 -7.00 -21.90 -16.55
C PRO A 48 -6.48 -20.49 -16.16
N SER A 49 -6.82 -19.47 -16.97
CA SER A 49 -6.25 -18.13 -17.16
C SER A 49 -6.51 -17.14 -16.03
N GLN A 50 -7.11 -17.56 -14.93
CA GLN A 50 -7.43 -16.64 -13.85
C GLN A 50 -6.18 -16.03 -13.20
N TRP A 51 -5.14 -16.85 -13.02
CA TRP A 51 -3.83 -16.43 -12.54
C TRP A 51 -3.13 -15.41 -13.45
N ALA A 52 -3.43 -15.41 -14.76
CA ALA A 52 -2.79 -14.50 -15.71
C ALA A 52 -3.19 -13.03 -15.51
N TYR A 53 -4.38 -12.77 -14.97
CA TYR A 53 -4.80 -11.41 -14.59
C TYR A 53 -4.64 -11.15 -13.09
N ILE A 54 -4.85 -12.15 -12.23
CA ILE A 54 -4.73 -11.99 -10.77
C ILE A 54 -3.30 -11.58 -10.38
N LEU A 55 -2.28 -12.25 -10.92
CA LEU A 55 -0.88 -11.97 -10.59
C LEU A 55 -0.45 -10.53 -10.92
N PRO A 56 -0.61 -10.01 -12.16
CA PRO A 56 -0.15 -8.66 -12.46
C PRO A 56 -0.90 -7.59 -11.67
N ILE A 57 -2.21 -7.77 -11.42
CA ILE A 57 -2.98 -6.82 -10.62
C ILE A 57 -2.55 -6.89 -9.14
N TRP A 58 -2.35 -8.09 -8.60
CA TRP A 58 -1.85 -8.27 -7.24
C TRP A 58 -0.46 -7.65 -7.04
N ILE A 59 0.47 -7.87 -7.98
CA ILE A 59 1.80 -7.24 -7.94
C ILE A 59 1.67 -5.71 -7.97
N ALA A 60 0.78 -5.16 -8.80
CA ALA A 60 0.57 -3.72 -8.86
C ALA A 60 0.03 -3.15 -7.54
N VAL A 61 -0.98 -3.81 -6.94
CA VAL A 61 -1.55 -3.41 -5.65
C VAL A 61 -0.50 -3.49 -4.55
N VAL A 62 0.19 -4.62 -4.41
CA VAL A 62 1.25 -4.80 -3.41
C VAL A 62 2.37 -3.78 -3.62
N GLY A 63 2.80 -3.53 -4.87
CA GLY A 63 3.83 -2.56 -5.19
C GLY A 63 3.46 -1.14 -4.76
N ILE A 64 2.29 -0.66 -5.15
CA ILE A 64 1.82 0.70 -4.81
C ILE A 64 1.67 0.86 -3.29
N PHE A 65 1.03 -0.10 -2.62
CA PHE A 65 0.83 0.00 -1.17
C PHE A 65 2.13 -0.22 -0.37
N SER A 66 3.10 -0.96 -0.91
CA SER A 66 4.43 -1.05 -0.30
C SER A 66 5.16 0.29 -0.34
N ILE A 67 5.03 1.04 -1.44
CA ILE A 67 5.54 2.41 -1.53
C ILE A 67 4.81 3.32 -0.53
N ALA A 68 3.47 3.22 -0.43
CA ALA A 68 2.71 4.00 0.55
C ALA A 68 3.10 3.66 2.00
N ALA A 69 3.34 2.37 2.32
CA ALA A 69 3.86 1.94 3.61
C ALA A 69 5.25 2.54 3.86
N TRP A 70 6.13 2.51 2.87
CA TRP A 70 7.46 3.11 2.98
C TRP A 70 7.40 4.62 3.25
N VAL A 71 6.51 5.35 2.57
CA VAL A 71 6.30 6.79 2.82
C VAL A 71 5.75 7.04 4.23
N GLY A 72 4.76 6.26 4.67
CA GLY A 72 4.24 6.35 6.04
C GLY A 72 5.33 6.10 7.09
N TRP A 73 6.21 5.13 6.82
CA TRP A 73 7.37 4.83 7.66
C TRP A 73 8.36 5.99 7.72
N THR A 74 8.78 6.54 6.58
CA THR A 74 9.75 7.64 6.56
C THR A 74 9.22 8.89 7.26
N MET A 75 7.94 9.25 7.07
CA MET A 75 7.28 10.37 7.77
C MET A 75 7.28 10.21 9.30
N MET A 76 7.20 8.98 9.82
CA MET A 76 7.28 8.74 11.27
C MET A 76 8.71 8.91 11.82
N THR A 77 9.72 8.72 10.97
CA THR A 77 11.14 8.73 11.34
C THR A 77 11.86 10.05 11.06
N THR A 78 11.27 10.97 10.30
CA THR A 78 11.84 12.32 10.07
C THR A 78 11.55 13.25 11.25
N PRO A 79 12.58 13.76 11.96
CA PRO A 79 12.40 14.86 12.91
C PRO A 79 11.94 16.12 12.16
N PRO A 80 11.12 16.98 12.78
CA PRO A 80 10.75 18.26 12.19
C PRO A 80 12.01 19.02 11.77
N PRO A 81 12.08 19.58 10.54
CA PRO A 81 13.23 20.37 10.13
C PRO A 81 13.43 21.51 11.13
N ALA A 82 14.68 21.72 11.54
CA ALA A 82 15.04 22.81 12.44
C ALA A 82 14.60 24.14 11.81
N PRO A 83 14.04 25.09 12.59
CA PRO A 83 13.77 26.44 12.10
C PRO A 83 15.05 26.98 11.47
N ILE A 84 14.96 27.37 10.19
CA ILE A 84 16.08 27.96 9.47
C ILE A 84 16.34 29.29 10.16
N GLU A 85 17.47 29.41 10.86
CA GLU A 85 17.99 30.73 11.25
C GLU A 85 18.18 31.50 9.93
N GLU A 86 17.37 32.53 9.73
CA GLU A 86 17.52 33.46 8.62
C GLU A 86 18.99 33.92 8.62
N PRO A 87 19.72 33.83 7.50
CA PRO A 87 21.09 34.31 7.47
C PRO A 87 21.03 35.79 7.87
N VAL A 88 21.54 36.09 9.06
CA VAL A 88 21.72 37.46 9.54
C VAL A 88 22.69 38.07 8.54
N GLU A 89 22.10 38.79 7.59
CA GLU A 89 22.64 39.89 6.82
C GLU A 89 24.14 40.08 7.09
N SER A 90 24.97 39.46 6.24
CA SER A 90 26.40 39.80 6.14
C SER A 90 26.51 41.18 5.49
N THR A 91 26.09 42.21 6.21
CA THR A 91 26.48 43.59 6.00
C THR A 91 27.20 44.03 7.26
N GLU A 92 28.53 43.84 7.27
CA GLU A 92 29.56 44.81 7.66
C GLU A 92 30.95 44.15 7.67
#